data_AF-R1DGF1-F1
#
_entry.id   AF-R1DGF1-F1
#
_cell.length_a   1.000
_cell.length_b   1.000
_cell.length_c   1.000
_cell.angle_alpha   90.00
_cell.angle_beta   90.00
_cell.angle_gamma   90.00
#
_symmetry.space_group_name_H-M   'P 1'
#
loop_
_entity.id
_entity.type
_entity.pdbx_description
1 polymer ?
#
loop_
_entity_poly.entity_id
_entity_poly.type
_entity_poly.pdbx_seq_one_letter_code
_entity_poly.pdbx_strand_id
1 'polypeptide(L)'
;MRTLLLACLASGSGRAVRLPSSGLIVLGGSGGPPPAAAAAVADGRELRKQLSALRASSDWDGAHGLLWWALREAPSSAETIHCNVVLAALSDAAEWERALVLLEHMRAAGLPRDGYSFSSAICACARAGQPEAAVETFKAMCADDSVEPSSVAFNTALSAAQRASDPVRAAEMVLAIYTLETLSLQPDAWASAAALRALTRLGQRARALELYASLRPEQEAQPPAALLPTAPPLPRPPPHRLPPHRRRRPRRRGARRDPTALVRM
;
A
#
# COMPACT_ATOMS: atom_id res chain seq x y z
N MET A 1 -22.14 -8.35 -12.86
CA MET A 1 -21.78 -6.91 -12.80
C MET A 1 -22.05 -6.18 -14.12
N ARG A 2 -21.82 -6.77 -15.31
CA ARG A 2 -22.07 -6.12 -16.61
C ARG A 2 -23.53 -5.74 -16.93
N THR A 3 -24.53 -6.47 -16.44
CA THR A 3 -25.95 -6.27 -16.80
C THR A 3 -26.70 -5.23 -15.95
N LEU A 4 -26.23 -4.90 -14.75
CA LEU A 4 -26.84 -3.86 -13.90
C LEU A 4 -26.36 -2.44 -14.28
N LEU A 5 -25.23 -2.33 -14.98
CA LEU A 5 -24.60 -1.05 -15.38
C LEU A 5 -25.17 -0.48 -16.69
N LEU A 6 -25.66 -1.31 -17.60
CA LEU A 6 -26.29 -0.85 -18.86
C LEU A 6 -27.63 -0.12 -18.63
N ALA A 7 -28.29 -0.34 -17.49
CA ALA A 7 -29.51 0.39 -17.13
C ALA A 7 -29.23 1.82 -16.62
N CYS A 8 -28.00 2.12 -16.15
CA CYS A 8 -27.64 3.44 -15.63
C CYS A 8 -27.45 4.48 -16.74
N LEU A 9 -27.07 4.08 -17.95
CA LEU A 9 -26.75 5.01 -19.05
C LEU A 9 -27.97 5.43 -19.88
N ALA A 10 -29.10 4.73 -19.77
CA ALA A 10 -30.29 5.01 -20.59
C ALA A 10 -31.29 5.99 -19.93
N SER A 11 -31.19 6.23 -18.63
CA SER A 11 -32.13 7.10 -17.90
C SER A 11 -31.37 8.26 -17.29
N GLY A 12 -31.34 9.39 -18.02
CA GLY A 12 -30.80 10.68 -17.56
C GLY A 12 -31.58 11.29 -16.38
N SER A 13 -31.82 10.52 -15.34
CA SER A 13 -32.58 10.87 -14.14
C SER A 13 -31.86 10.23 -12.94
N GLY A 14 -31.20 11.05 -12.13
CA GLY A 14 -30.33 10.62 -11.04
C GLY A 14 -30.97 9.63 -10.07
N ARG A 15 -30.69 8.34 -10.25
CA ARG A 15 -31.02 7.30 -9.27
C ARG A 15 -29.85 6.35 -9.06
N ALA A 16 -29.73 6.02 -7.79
CA ALA A 16 -28.61 5.39 -7.11
C ALA A 16 -27.94 4.21 -7.83
N VAL A 17 -26.62 4.12 -7.70
CA VAL A 17 -25.86 2.91 -8.06
C VAL A 17 -25.91 1.96 -6.88
N ARG A 18 -26.34 0.73 -7.11
CA ARG A 18 -26.34 -0.34 -6.10
C ARG A 18 -25.11 -1.22 -6.30
N LEU A 19 -24.16 -1.19 -5.38
CA LEU A 19 -23.04 -2.12 -5.34
C LEU A 19 -23.44 -3.39 -4.57
N PRO A 20 -22.87 -4.57 -4.91
CA PRO A 20 -23.33 -5.86 -4.39
C PRO A 20 -23.05 -6.10 -2.89
N SER A 21 -22.26 -5.28 -2.22
CA SER A 21 -21.90 -5.49 -0.80
C SER A 21 -22.24 -4.32 0.14
N SER A 22 -22.57 -3.13 -0.38
CA SER A 22 -22.80 -1.94 0.43
C SER A 22 -23.86 -1.05 -0.22
N GLY A 23 -25.07 -1.06 0.33
CA GLY A 23 -26.08 0.01 0.20
C GLY A 23 -26.48 0.52 -1.21
N LEU A 24 -27.42 1.46 -1.21
CA LEU A 24 -27.74 2.30 -2.37
C LEU A 24 -26.84 3.53 -2.28
N ILE A 25 -25.88 3.71 -3.21
CA ILE A 25 -25.18 4.99 -3.33
C ILE A 25 -26.11 5.91 -4.11
N VAL A 26 -26.88 6.72 -3.38
CA VAL A 26 -27.69 7.78 -3.98
C VAL A 26 -26.74 8.78 -4.64
N LEU A 27 -26.70 8.79 -5.98
CA LEU A 27 -25.93 9.75 -6.79
C LEU A 27 -26.44 11.19 -6.71
N GLY A 28 -27.28 11.53 -5.72
CA GLY A 28 -27.93 12.82 -5.64
C GLY A 28 -28.71 13.05 -4.35
N GLY A 29 -28.18 13.95 -3.51
CA GLY A 29 -28.83 14.53 -2.35
C GLY A 29 -27.76 14.88 -1.32
N SER A 30 -27.57 16.11 -0.84
CA SER A 30 -28.44 17.29 -0.81
C SER A 30 -27.55 18.51 -0.58
N GLY A 31 -27.20 19.22 -1.64
CA GLY A 31 -26.55 20.52 -1.55
C GLY A 31 -27.03 21.31 -2.74
N GLY A 32 -27.92 22.29 -2.51
CA GLY A 32 -28.41 23.17 -3.56
C GLY A 32 -27.27 23.84 -4.32
N PRO A 33 -27.54 24.41 -5.49
CA PRO A 33 -26.51 25.08 -6.29
C PRO A 33 -25.75 26.09 -5.42
N PRO A 34 -24.40 26.18 -5.51
CA PRO A 34 -23.68 27.24 -4.84
C PRO A 34 -24.23 28.60 -5.32
N PRO A 35 -24.51 29.54 -4.40
CA PRO A 35 -25.15 30.81 -4.75
C PRO A 35 -24.25 31.63 -5.69
N ALA A 36 -24.84 32.19 -6.74
CA ALA A 36 -24.26 33.16 -7.69
C ALA A 36 -23.03 32.74 -8.54
N ALA A 37 -22.29 31.69 -8.19
CA ALA A 37 -21.06 31.27 -8.90
C ALA A 37 -21.31 30.43 -10.17
N ALA A 38 -22.51 29.87 -10.33
CA ALA A 38 -22.89 28.99 -11.45
C ALA A 38 -22.93 29.68 -12.83
N ALA A 39 -23.05 31.02 -12.88
CA ALA A 39 -23.05 31.77 -14.13
C ALA A 39 -21.64 31.86 -14.79
N ALA A 40 -20.58 31.45 -14.10
CA ALA A 40 -19.19 31.56 -14.56
C ALA A 40 -18.61 30.28 -15.18
N VAL A 41 -19.36 29.17 -15.26
CA VAL A 41 -18.82 27.85 -15.68
C VAL A 41 -18.75 27.69 -17.22
N ALA A 42 -18.51 28.81 -17.92
CA ALA A 42 -18.04 28.78 -19.29
C ALA A 42 -16.52 28.50 -19.38
N ASP A 43 -15.76 28.76 -18.31
CA ASP A 43 -14.30 28.71 -18.32
C ASP A 43 -13.78 27.66 -17.32
N GLY A 44 -13.21 26.54 -17.83
CA GLY A 44 -12.72 25.42 -17.00
C GLY A 44 -11.67 25.84 -15.96
N ARG A 45 -10.95 26.95 -16.19
CA ARG A 45 -10.00 27.51 -15.21
C ARG A 45 -10.67 27.95 -13.90
N GLU A 46 -11.85 28.55 -13.98
CA GLU A 46 -12.58 29.00 -12.79
C GLU A 46 -13.14 27.80 -12.02
N LEU A 47 -13.65 26.78 -12.74
CA LEU A 47 -14.06 25.51 -12.13
C LEU A 47 -12.92 24.85 -11.35
N ARG A 48 -11.73 24.74 -11.96
CA ARG A 48 -10.54 24.20 -11.27
C ARG A 48 -10.17 25.00 -10.02
N LYS A 49 -10.24 26.33 -10.08
CA LYS A 49 -9.93 27.21 -8.95
C LYS A 49 -10.89 27.00 -7.79
N GLN A 50 -12.19 26.91 -8.08
CA GLN A 50 -13.21 26.65 -7.06
C GLN A 50 -13.05 25.26 -6.44
N LEU A 51 -12.81 24.21 -7.25
CA LEU A 51 -12.53 22.86 -6.75
C LEU A 51 -11.25 22.81 -5.91
N SER A 52 -10.20 23.51 -6.31
CA SER A 52 -8.96 23.64 -5.54
C SER A 52 -9.18 24.32 -4.19
N ALA A 53 -10.02 25.36 -4.14
CA ALA A 53 -10.35 26.06 -2.90
C ALA A 53 -11.16 25.15 -1.96
N LEU A 54 -12.15 24.43 -2.48
CA LEU A 54 -12.96 23.48 -1.71
C LEU A 54 -12.12 22.32 -1.17
N ARG A 55 -11.15 21.82 -1.96
CA ARG A 55 -10.16 20.86 -1.47
C ARG A 55 -9.32 21.42 -0.33
N ALA A 56 -8.86 22.67 -0.44
CA ALA A 56 -8.07 23.32 0.61
C ALA A 56 -8.88 23.53 1.90
N SER A 57 -10.19 23.77 1.80
CA SER A 57 -11.10 23.82 2.96
C SER A 57 -11.56 22.44 3.46
N SER A 58 -11.06 21.34 2.88
CA SER A 58 -11.48 19.95 3.17
C SER A 58 -12.98 19.70 2.96
N ASP A 59 -13.65 20.53 2.15
CA ASP A 59 -15.06 20.38 1.79
C ASP A 59 -15.18 19.48 0.55
N TRP A 60 -15.03 18.18 0.78
CA TRP A 60 -15.11 17.17 -0.27
C TRP A 60 -16.53 17.01 -0.83
N ASP A 61 -17.57 17.26 -0.02
CA ASP A 61 -18.98 17.14 -0.45
C ASP A 61 -19.36 18.29 -1.38
N GLY A 62 -18.96 19.52 -1.04
CA GLY A 62 -19.08 20.68 -1.91
C GLY A 62 -18.30 20.53 -3.21
N ALA A 63 -17.06 20.02 -3.15
CA ALA A 63 -16.25 19.77 -4.35
C ALA A 63 -16.87 18.71 -5.27
N HIS A 64 -17.34 17.61 -4.68
CA HIS A 64 -18.03 16.55 -5.41
C HIS A 64 -19.35 17.04 -6.03
N GLY A 65 -20.16 17.80 -5.28
CA GLY A 65 -21.40 18.40 -5.75
C GLY A 65 -21.19 19.38 -6.90
N LEU A 66 -20.17 20.24 -6.80
CA LEU A 66 -19.82 21.19 -7.86
C LEU A 66 -19.38 20.49 -9.15
N LEU A 67 -18.56 19.45 -9.05
CA LEU A 67 -18.16 18.65 -10.21
C LEU A 67 -19.36 17.96 -10.86
N TRP A 68 -20.25 17.36 -10.06
CA TRP A 68 -21.43 16.67 -10.57
C TRP A 68 -22.44 17.63 -11.21
N TRP A 69 -22.56 18.84 -10.68
CA TRP A 69 -23.31 19.90 -11.33
C TRP A 69 -22.66 20.32 -12.66
N ALA A 70 -21.34 20.54 -12.68
CA ALA A 70 -20.62 20.97 -13.88
C ALA A 70 -20.69 19.94 -15.01
N LEU A 71 -20.59 18.65 -14.69
CA LEU A 71 -20.73 17.56 -15.66
C LEU A 71 -22.14 17.45 -16.27
N ARG A 72 -23.17 17.94 -15.58
CA ARG A 72 -24.55 17.94 -16.08
C ARG A 72 -24.86 19.15 -16.95
N GLU A 73 -24.41 20.33 -16.54
CA GLU A 73 -24.77 21.59 -17.18
C GLU A 73 -23.77 22.00 -18.28
N ALA A 74 -22.49 21.69 -18.11
CA ALA A 74 -21.41 22.09 -19.01
C ALA A 74 -20.36 20.97 -19.16
N PRO A 75 -20.72 19.82 -19.78
CA PRO A 75 -19.84 18.65 -19.89
C PRO A 75 -18.53 18.96 -20.61
N SER A 76 -18.51 19.93 -21.54
CA SER A 76 -17.30 20.37 -22.25
C SER A 76 -16.31 21.15 -21.38
N SER A 77 -16.73 21.66 -20.22
CA SER A 77 -15.87 22.38 -19.28
C SER A 77 -15.19 21.46 -18.26
N ALA A 78 -15.72 20.23 -18.10
CA ALA A 78 -15.18 19.23 -17.20
C ALA A 78 -14.12 18.38 -17.92
N GLU A 79 -12.98 18.23 -17.28
CA GLU A 79 -11.79 17.57 -17.83
C GLU A 79 -11.24 16.62 -16.76
N THR A 80 -10.32 15.74 -17.15
CA THR A 80 -9.60 14.85 -16.21
C THR A 80 -9.01 15.60 -15.02
N ILE A 81 -8.50 16.82 -15.23
CA ILE A 81 -7.92 17.64 -14.17
C ILE A 81 -8.93 17.94 -13.06
N HIS A 82 -10.18 18.24 -13.42
CA HIS A 82 -11.26 18.52 -12.46
C HIS A 82 -11.62 17.28 -11.65
N CYS A 83 -11.70 16.12 -12.32
CA CYS A 83 -11.94 14.83 -11.69
C CYS A 83 -10.81 14.46 -10.73
N ASN A 84 -9.54 14.68 -11.12
CA ASN A 84 -8.37 14.41 -10.28
C ASN A 84 -8.36 15.25 -8.99
N VAL A 85 -8.77 16.52 -9.05
CA VAL A 85 -8.89 17.37 -7.84
C VAL A 85 -9.93 16.80 -6.87
N VAL A 86 -11.08 16.37 -7.38
CA VAL A 86 -12.13 15.77 -6.54
C VAL A 86 -11.72 14.39 -6.04
N LEU A 87 -11.09 13.55 -6.86
CA LEU A 87 -10.54 12.25 -6.43
C LEU A 87 -9.53 12.41 -5.29
N ALA A 88 -8.69 13.45 -5.35
CA ALA A 88 -7.76 13.75 -4.28
C ALA A 88 -8.50 14.17 -2.99
N ALA A 89 -9.52 15.03 -3.10
CA ALA A 89 -10.35 15.42 -1.95
C ALA A 89 -11.10 14.21 -1.33
N LEU A 90 -11.66 13.33 -2.15
CA LEU A 90 -12.33 12.10 -1.72
C LEU A 90 -11.35 11.11 -1.06
N SER A 91 -10.13 11.01 -1.58
CA SER A 91 -9.04 10.25 -0.96
C SER A 91 -8.69 10.81 0.42
N ASP A 92 -8.64 12.13 0.56
CA ASP A 92 -8.36 12.78 1.84
C ASP A 92 -9.47 12.56 2.87
N ALA A 93 -10.72 12.49 2.42
CA ALA A 93 -11.90 12.20 3.23
C ALA A 93 -12.17 10.69 3.47
N ALA A 94 -11.42 9.79 2.82
CA ALA A 94 -11.67 8.35 2.82
C ALA A 94 -13.05 7.93 2.25
N GLU A 95 -13.61 8.74 1.35
CA GLU A 95 -14.90 8.50 0.69
C GLU A 95 -14.71 7.59 -0.55
N TRP A 96 -14.40 6.32 -0.29
CA TRP A 96 -14.01 5.34 -1.30
C TRP A 96 -15.12 5.02 -2.31
N GLU A 97 -16.37 4.92 -1.87
CA GLU A 97 -17.52 4.60 -2.74
C GLU A 97 -17.69 5.66 -3.83
N ARG A 98 -17.65 6.94 -3.44
CA ARG A 98 -17.76 8.07 -4.37
C ARG A 98 -16.55 8.16 -5.29
N ALA A 99 -15.35 7.84 -4.80
CA ALA A 99 -14.14 7.82 -5.62
C ALA A 99 -14.23 6.76 -6.74
N LEU A 100 -14.76 5.57 -6.44
CA LEU A 100 -14.96 4.52 -7.44
C LEU A 100 -16.05 4.88 -8.46
N VAL A 101 -17.14 5.51 -8.01
CA VAL A 101 -18.18 6.03 -8.91
C VAL A 101 -17.61 7.08 -9.86
N LEU A 102 -16.79 8.00 -9.36
CA LEU A 102 -16.14 9.02 -10.18
C LEU A 102 -15.18 8.40 -11.22
N LEU A 103 -14.39 7.38 -10.84
CA LEU A 103 -13.54 6.65 -11.78
C LEU A 103 -14.31 5.98 -12.91
N GLU A 104 -15.45 5.35 -12.61
CA GLU A 104 -16.26 4.71 -13.65
C GLU A 104 -16.98 5.75 -14.52
N HIS A 105 -17.39 6.88 -13.93
CA HIS A 105 -17.93 8.00 -14.69
C HIS A 105 -16.92 8.57 -15.69
N MET A 106 -15.65 8.75 -15.29
CA MET A 106 -14.59 9.18 -16.21
C MET A 106 -14.47 8.24 -17.41
N ARG A 107 -14.53 6.92 -17.17
CA ARG A 107 -14.54 5.91 -18.25
C ARG A 107 -15.74 6.08 -19.17
N ALA A 108 -16.95 6.23 -18.62
CA ALA A 108 -18.18 6.35 -19.38
C ALA A 108 -18.26 7.66 -20.18
N ALA A 109 -17.69 8.75 -19.65
CA ALA A 109 -17.60 10.05 -20.30
C ALA A 109 -16.46 10.14 -21.34
N GLY A 110 -15.67 9.07 -21.51
CA GLY A 110 -14.50 9.08 -22.39
C GLY A 110 -13.36 9.98 -21.90
N LEU A 111 -13.38 10.38 -20.63
CA LEU A 111 -12.29 11.14 -20.01
C LEU A 111 -11.13 10.18 -19.72
N PRO A 112 -9.90 10.52 -20.11
CA PRO A 112 -8.75 9.67 -19.84
C PRO A 112 -8.56 9.55 -18.33
N ARG A 113 -8.49 8.30 -17.86
CA ARG A 113 -8.09 7.95 -16.50
C ARG A 113 -6.58 7.78 -16.53
N ASP A 114 -5.88 8.51 -15.69
CA ASP A 114 -4.43 8.39 -15.58
C ASP A 114 -4.04 7.57 -14.33
N GLY A 115 -2.75 7.27 -14.21
CA GLY A 115 -2.23 6.56 -13.03
C GLY A 115 -2.52 7.32 -11.72
N TYR A 116 -2.66 8.65 -11.78
CA TYR A 116 -3.06 9.47 -10.63
C TYR A 116 -4.51 9.19 -10.21
N SER A 117 -5.45 9.15 -11.15
CA SER A 117 -6.87 8.87 -10.92
C SER A 117 -7.05 7.56 -10.15
N PHE A 118 -6.41 6.49 -10.63
CA PHE A 118 -6.44 5.18 -9.99
C PHE A 118 -5.74 5.19 -8.62
N SER A 119 -4.55 5.81 -8.53
CA SER A 119 -3.81 5.91 -7.27
C SER A 119 -4.64 6.60 -6.19
N SER A 120 -5.31 7.71 -6.51
CA SER A 120 -6.19 8.43 -5.58
C SER A 120 -7.36 7.58 -5.11
N ALA A 121 -8.02 6.84 -6.01
CA ALA A 121 -9.12 5.95 -5.60
C ALA A 121 -8.65 4.77 -4.74
N ILE A 122 -7.48 4.18 -5.06
CA ILE A 122 -6.87 3.13 -4.24
C ILE A 122 -6.50 3.68 -2.86
N CYS A 123 -5.95 4.89 -2.78
CA CYS A 123 -5.69 5.59 -1.52
C CYS A 123 -6.97 5.81 -0.70
N ALA A 124 -8.06 6.22 -1.34
CA ALA A 124 -9.36 6.38 -0.68
C ALA A 124 -9.83 5.05 -0.07
N CYS A 125 -9.79 3.95 -0.84
CA CYS A 125 -10.14 2.62 -0.37
C CYS A 125 -9.23 2.16 0.80
N ALA A 126 -7.93 2.41 0.68
CA ALA A 126 -6.96 2.09 1.71
C ALA A 126 -7.27 2.84 3.02
N ARG A 127 -7.53 4.15 2.96
CA ARG A 127 -7.83 4.97 4.14
C ARG A 127 -9.18 4.60 4.76
N ALA A 128 -10.15 4.21 3.96
CA ALA A 128 -11.46 3.73 4.40
C ALA A 128 -11.44 2.33 5.04
N GLY A 129 -10.29 1.64 5.01
CA GLY A 129 -10.19 0.27 5.51
C GLY A 129 -10.93 -0.74 4.64
N GLN A 130 -11.01 -0.49 3.33
CA GLN A 130 -11.66 -1.36 2.34
C GLN A 130 -10.60 -2.01 1.44
N PRO A 131 -9.89 -3.04 1.93
CA PRO A 131 -8.77 -3.63 1.21
C PRO A 131 -9.25 -4.35 -0.06
N GLU A 132 -10.44 -4.97 -0.06
CA GLU A 132 -10.97 -5.68 -1.23
C GLU A 132 -11.21 -4.71 -2.39
N ALA A 133 -11.84 -3.57 -2.11
CA ALA A 133 -12.05 -2.52 -3.09
C ALA A 133 -10.73 -1.96 -3.63
N ALA A 134 -9.72 -1.79 -2.78
CA ALA A 134 -8.39 -1.32 -3.19
C ALA A 134 -7.72 -2.30 -4.18
N VAL A 135 -7.78 -3.60 -3.89
CA VAL A 135 -7.18 -4.64 -4.75
C VAL A 135 -7.90 -4.78 -6.07
N GLU A 136 -9.24 -4.77 -6.07
CA GLU A 136 -10.01 -4.83 -7.31
C GLU A 136 -9.79 -3.59 -8.19
N THR A 137 -9.64 -2.42 -7.58
CA THR A 137 -9.31 -1.18 -8.31
C THR A 137 -7.90 -1.23 -8.90
N PHE A 138 -6.93 -1.80 -8.19
CA PHE A 138 -5.58 -2.01 -8.71
C PHE A 138 -5.57 -3.00 -9.89
N LYS A 139 -6.30 -4.11 -9.80
CA LYS A 139 -6.47 -5.05 -10.92
C LYS A 139 -7.14 -4.37 -12.12
N ALA A 140 -8.13 -3.52 -11.88
CA ALA A 140 -8.79 -2.76 -12.94
C ALA A 140 -7.85 -1.76 -13.63
N MET A 141 -6.89 -1.17 -12.89
CA MET A 141 -5.82 -0.36 -13.46
C MET A 141 -4.89 -1.21 -14.33
N CYS A 142 -4.47 -2.38 -13.87
CA CYS A 142 -3.60 -3.29 -14.64
C CYS A 142 -4.26 -3.87 -15.89
N ALA A 143 -5.60 -3.97 -15.90
CA ALA A 143 -6.37 -4.44 -17.06
C ALA A 143 -6.67 -3.33 -18.07
N ASP A 144 -6.32 -2.07 -17.77
CA ASP A 144 -6.51 -0.95 -18.68
C ASP A 144 -5.20 -0.68 -19.43
N ASP A 145 -5.15 -1.06 -20.71
CA ASP A 145 -3.97 -0.90 -21.57
C ASP A 145 -3.50 0.55 -21.71
N SER A 146 -4.35 1.53 -21.35
CA SER A 146 -4.03 2.95 -21.42
C SER A 146 -3.26 3.49 -20.21
N VAL A 147 -3.11 2.70 -19.13
CA VAL A 147 -2.53 3.17 -17.87
C VAL A 147 -1.40 2.25 -17.43
N GLU A 148 -0.19 2.80 -17.36
CA GLU A 148 0.91 2.10 -16.70
C GLU A 148 0.71 2.10 -15.18
N PRO A 149 0.62 0.93 -14.54
CA PRO A 149 0.49 0.84 -13.09
C PRO A 149 1.72 1.48 -12.43
N SER A 150 1.49 2.41 -11.49
CA SER A 150 2.57 3.08 -10.77
C SER A 150 3.06 2.25 -9.57
N SER A 151 4.34 2.38 -9.20
CA SER A 151 4.89 1.78 -7.98
C SER A 151 4.17 2.25 -6.72
N VAL A 152 3.68 3.51 -6.73
CA VAL A 152 2.88 4.09 -5.65
C VAL A 152 1.52 3.40 -5.53
N ALA A 153 0.82 3.16 -6.63
CA ALA A 153 -0.46 2.44 -6.62
C ALA A 153 -0.28 1.00 -6.11
N PHE A 154 0.78 0.33 -6.57
CA PHE A 154 1.13 -1.04 -6.15
C PHE A 154 1.40 -1.13 -4.65
N ASN A 155 2.30 -0.28 -4.14
CA ASN A 155 2.65 -0.28 -2.72
C ASN A 155 1.46 0.13 -1.83
N THR A 156 0.63 1.07 -2.28
CA THR A 156 -0.60 1.47 -1.56
C THR A 156 -1.61 0.31 -1.50
N ALA A 157 -1.87 -0.36 -2.62
CA ALA A 157 -2.77 -1.51 -2.66
C ALA A 157 -2.27 -2.66 -1.79
N LEU A 158 -0.96 -2.93 -1.81
CA LEU A 158 -0.32 -3.96 -1.00
C LEU A 158 -0.39 -3.64 0.50
N SER A 159 -0.17 -2.38 0.88
CA SER A 159 -0.31 -1.90 2.27
C SER A 159 -1.76 -1.97 2.75
N ALA A 160 -2.72 -1.66 1.88
CA ALA A 160 -4.14 -1.85 2.17
C ALA A 160 -4.48 -3.33 2.41
N ALA A 161 -4.04 -4.23 1.53
CA ALA A 161 -4.27 -5.67 1.66
C ALA A 161 -3.72 -6.26 2.97
N GLN A 162 -2.56 -5.79 3.43
CA GLN A 162 -1.96 -6.22 4.70
C GLN A 162 -2.78 -5.84 5.94
N ARG A 163 -3.60 -4.78 5.85
CA ARG A 163 -4.45 -4.30 6.94
C ARG A 163 -5.84 -4.95 6.98
N ALA A 164 -6.12 -5.91 6.09
CA ALA A 164 -7.36 -6.68 6.15
C ALA A 164 -7.46 -7.44 7.49
N SER A 165 -8.67 -7.50 8.06
CA SER A 165 -8.90 -8.09 9.38
C SER A 165 -8.65 -9.60 9.42
N ASP A 166 -8.83 -10.29 8.28
CA ASP A 166 -8.55 -11.72 8.15
C ASP A 166 -7.12 -11.93 7.60
N PRO A 167 -6.22 -12.56 8.37
CA PRO A 167 -4.82 -12.74 7.97
C PRO A 167 -4.63 -13.70 6.80
N VAL A 168 -5.56 -14.64 6.58
CA VAL A 168 -5.53 -15.57 5.45
C VAL A 168 -5.94 -14.84 4.18
N ARG A 169 -7.05 -14.11 4.23
CA ARG A 169 -7.49 -13.27 3.09
C ARG A 169 -6.49 -12.17 2.76
N ALA A 170 -5.90 -11.53 3.76
CA ALA A 170 -4.82 -10.55 3.58
C ALA A 170 -3.66 -11.16 2.77
N ALA A 171 -3.29 -12.40 3.08
CA ALA A 171 -2.22 -13.11 2.38
C ALA A 171 -2.61 -13.47 0.94
N GLU A 172 -3.83 -13.93 0.70
CA GLU A 172 -4.34 -14.19 -0.66
C GLU A 172 -4.34 -12.93 -1.51
N MET A 173 -4.79 -11.80 -0.95
CA MET A 173 -4.83 -10.51 -1.63
C MET A 173 -3.43 -9.97 -1.96
N VAL A 174 -2.50 -10.08 -1.00
CA VAL A 174 -1.08 -9.75 -1.21
C VAL A 174 -0.49 -10.55 -2.35
N LEU A 175 -0.76 -11.86 -2.41
CA LEU A 175 -0.26 -12.69 -3.51
C LEU A 175 -0.94 -12.38 -4.82
N ALA A 176 -2.25 -12.15 -4.82
CA ALA A 176 -2.99 -11.79 -6.01
C ALA A 176 -2.46 -10.50 -6.64
N ILE A 177 -1.99 -9.54 -5.85
CA ILE A 177 -1.33 -8.32 -6.34
C ILE A 177 0.10 -8.63 -6.84
N TYR A 178 0.87 -9.42 -6.09
CA TYR A 178 2.26 -9.72 -6.40
C TYR A 178 2.43 -10.57 -7.67
N THR A 179 1.49 -11.46 -7.96
CA THR A 179 1.53 -12.33 -9.14
C THR A 179 0.98 -11.65 -10.40
N LEU A 180 0.64 -10.37 -10.36
CA LEU A 180 0.20 -9.65 -11.56
C LEU A 180 1.41 -9.46 -12.49
N GLU A 181 1.53 -10.35 -13.47
CA GLU A 181 2.56 -10.35 -14.52
C GLU A 181 2.53 -9.10 -15.41
N THR A 182 1.45 -8.32 -15.34
CA THR A 182 1.29 -7.04 -16.05
C THR A 182 2.16 -5.92 -15.49
N LEU A 183 2.86 -6.16 -14.37
CA LEU A 183 3.78 -5.22 -13.78
C LEU A 183 5.16 -5.43 -14.40
N SER A 184 5.53 -4.57 -15.36
CA SER A 184 6.95 -4.34 -15.71
C SER A 184 7.76 -3.74 -14.56
N LEU A 185 7.11 -3.47 -13.42
CA LEU A 185 7.70 -2.99 -12.18
C LEU A 185 8.41 -4.13 -11.45
N GLN A 186 9.71 -3.96 -11.20
CA GLN A 186 10.45 -4.81 -10.27
C GLN A 186 9.87 -4.59 -8.86
N PRO A 187 9.28 -5.61 -8.21
CA PRO A 187 8.69 -5.42 -6.90
C PRO A 187 9.77 -5.10 -5.87
N ASP A 188 9.62 -3.96 -5.19
CA ASP A 188 10.55 -3.49 -4.16
C ASP A 188 10.80 -4.56 -3.09
N ALA A 189 11.95 -4.47 -2.41
CA ALA A 189 12.30 -5.37 -1.30
C ALA A 189 11.19 -5.46 -0.24
N TRP A 190 10.48 -4.34 0.00
CA TRP A 190 9.33 -4.31 0.90
C TRP A 190 8.15 -5.18 0.41
N ALA A 191 7.81 -5.08 -0.89
CA ALA A 191 6.73 -5.84 -1.49
C ALA A 191 7.05 -7.35 -1.57
N SER A 192 8.30 -7.67 -1.86
CA SER A 192 8.79 -9.05 -1.83
C SER A 192 8.77 -9.64 -0.41
N ALA A 193 9.16 -8.87 0.61
CA ALA A 193 9.02 -9.28 2.00
C ALA A 193 7.55 -9.45 2.44
N ALA A 194 6.65 -8.60 1.92
CA ALA A 194 5.21 -8.73 2.12
C ALA A 194 4.66 -10.04 1.56
N ALA A 195 5.05 -10.40 0.33
CA ALA A 195 4.67 -11.66 -0.32
C ALA A 195 5.21 -12.89 0.42
N LEU A 196 6.46 -12.85 0.91
CA LEU A 196 7.03 -13.92 1.73
C LEU A 196 6.25 -14.12 3.04
N ARG A 197 5.86 -13.04 3.73
CA ARG A 197 5.00 -13.10 4.92
C ARG A 197 3.61 -13.67 4.60
N ALA A 198 3.06 -13.37 3.42
CA ALA A 198 1.80 -13.94 2.97
C ALA A 198 1.91 -15.45 2.71
N LEU A 199 2.94 -15.92 1.97
CA LEU A 199 3.13 -17.34 1.66
C LEU A 199 3.35 -18.19 2.92
N THR A 200 4.08 -17.65 3.90
CA THR A 200 4.28 -18.32 5.20
C THR A 200 2.98 -18.44 6.00
N ARG A 201 2.13 -17.42 6.00
CA ARG A 201 0.78 -17.48 6.63
C ARG A 201 -0.15 -18.50 5.96
N LEU A 202 -0.06 -18.64 4.64
CA LEU A 202 -0.85 -19.60 3.86
C LEU A 202 -0.28 -21.03 3.90
N GLY A 203 0.82 -21.27 4.60
CA GLY A 203 1.48 -22.58 4.65
C GLY A 203 2.13 -23.02 3.34
N GLN A 204 2.22 -22.14 2.33
CA GLN A 204 2.81 -22.43 1.02
C GLN A 204 4.34 -22.32 1.07
N ARG A 205 4.96 -23.18 1.89
CA ARG A 205 6.39 -23.14 2.19
C ARG A 205 7.27 -23.33 0.95
N ALA A 206 6.88 -24.19 0.01
CA ALA A 206 7.63 -24.42 -1.23
C ALA A 206 7.76 -23.14 -2.07
N ARG A 207 6.62 -22.48 -2.36
CA ARG A 207 6.59 -21.20 -3.08
C ARG A 207 7.31 -20.08 -2.34
N ALA A 208 7.25 -20.06 -1.00
CA ALA A 208 8.00 -19.09 -0.20
C ALA A 208 9.51 -19.27 -0.36
N LEU A 209 9.99 -20.51 -0.41
CA LEU A 209 11.41 -20.81 -0.60
C LEU A 209 11.86 -20.52 -2.04
N GLU A 210 11.03 -20.79 -3.03
CA GLU A 210 11.28 -20.42 -4.43
C GLU A 210 11.43 -18.91 -4.59
N LEU A 211 10.48 -18.15 -4.05
CA LEU A 211 10.52 -16.69 -4.06
C LEU A 211 11.74 -16.15 -3.28
N TYR A 212 12.06 -16.75 -2.13
CA TYR A 212 13.24 -16.36 -1.36
C TYR A 212 14.55 -16.64 -2.12
N ALA A 213 14.62 -17.77 -2.84
CA ALA A 213 15.77 -18.14 -3.64
C ALA A 213 15.94 -17.22 -4.86
N SER A 214 14.86 -16.80 -5.52
CA SER A 214 14.93 -15.83 -6.62
C SER A 214 15.33 -14.42 -6.18
N LEU A 215 15.11 -14.08 -4.90
CA LEU A 215 15.49 -12.78 -4.33
C LEU A 215 16.89 -12.77 -3.72
N ARG A 216 17.55 -13.93 -3.61
CA ARG A 216 18.90 -14.01 -3.07
C ARG A 216 19.83 -13.25 -4.03
N PRO A 217 20.51 -12.17 -3.60
CA PRO A 217 21.59 -11.63 -4.40
C PRO A 217 22.63 -12.74 -4.59
N GLU A 218 23.23 -12.85 -5.77
CA GLU A 218 24.25 -13.85 -6.15
C GLU A 218 25.49 -13.91 -5.20
N GLN A 219 25.54 -13.10 -4.15
CA GLN A 219 26.62 -12.98 -3.19
C GLN A 219 26.78 -14.17 -2.21
N GLU A 220 25.96 -15.22 -2.29
CA GLU A 220 26.23 -16.51 -1.62
C GLU A 220 26.62 -17.63 -2.60
N ALA A 221 26.85 -17.32 -3.88
CA ALA A 221 27.33 -18.28 -4.89
C ALA A 221 28.87 -18.33 -5.03
N GLN A 222 29.63 -17.63 -4.18
CA GLN A 222 30.97 -18.08 -3.81
C GLN A 222 30.85 -18.83 -2.47
N PRO A 223 31.04 -20.16 -2.41
CA PRO A 223 31.64 -20.68 -1.20
C PRO A 223 32.97 -19.92 -1.02
N PRO A 224 33.40 -19.54 0.21
CA PRO A 224 34.75 -19.07 0.41
C PRO A 224 35.72 -20.21 0.07
N ALA A 225 36.03 -20.35 -1.22
CA ALA A 225 37.13 -21.15 -1.71
C ALA A 225 38.41 -20.41 -1.30
N ALA A 226 39.05 -20.95 -0.26
CA ALA A 226 40.48 -20.94 -0.05
C ALA A 226 41.19 -19.56 -0.10
N LEU A 227 41.17 -18.84 1.02
CA LEU A 227 42.27 -17.95 1.41
C LEU A 227 42.57 -18.11 2.91
N LEU A 228 42.96 -19.32 3.32
CA LEU A 228 44.03 -19.44 4.30
C LEU A 228 45.33 -19.51 3.51
N PRO A 229 46.15 -18.44 3.43
CA PRO A 229 47.56 -18.68 3.17
C PRO A 229 48.04 -19.51 4.37
N THR A 230 48.42 -20.75 4.10
CA THR A 230 49.19 -21.57 5.03
C THR A 230 50.37 -20.72 5.50
N ALA A 231 50.31 -20.25 6.74
CA ALA A 231 51.44 -19.57 7.36
C ALA A 231 52.65 -20.52 7.30
N PRO A 232 53.83 -20.05 6.87
CA PRO A 232 55.02 -20.88 6.94
C PRO A 232 55.27 -21.27 8.41
N PRO A 233 55.74 -22.50 8.70
CA PRO A 233 55.94 -22.94 10.07
C PRO A 233 56.93 -22.00 10.77
N LEU A 234 56.50 -21.42 11.90
CA LEU A 234 57.37 -20.58 12.74
C LEU A 234 58.58 -21.40 13.21
N PRO A 235 59.80 -20.84 13.21
CA PRO A 235 60.97 -21.51 13.76
C PRO A 235 60.78 -21.73 15.27
N ARG A 236 61.13 -22.93 15.74
CA ARG A 236 61.03 -23.30 17.16
C ARG A 236 61.87 -22.34 18.02
N PRO A 237 61.34 -21.80 19.13
CA PRO A 237 62.14 -20.99 20.04
C PRO A 237 63.20 -21.85 20.75
N PRO A 238 64.38 -21.29 21.08
CA PRO A 238 65.41 -22.02 21.83
C PRO A 238 64.94 -22.32 23.26
N PRO A 239 65.43 -23.40 23.90
CA PRO A 239 64.99 -23.77 25.24
C PRO A 239 65.43 -22.71 26.27
N HIS A 240 64.46 -22.00 26.84
CA HIS A 240 64.67 -21.10 27.96
C HIS A 240 65.03 -21.91 29.22
N ARG A 241 66.25 -21.70 29.74
CA ARG A 241 66.64 -22.19 31.08
C ARG A 241 65.83 -21.46 32.14
N LEU A 242 65.01 -22.20 32.89
CA LEU A 242 64.24 -21.69 34.03
C LEU A 242 65.19 -21.25 35.17
N PRO A 243 65.01 -20.06 35.76
CA PRO A 243 65.72 -19.67 36.99
C PRO A 243 65.14 -20.40 38.22
N PRO A 244 65.94 -20.61 39.29
CA PRO A 244 65.59 -21.51 40.38
C PRO A 244 64.48 -20.98 41.28
N HIS A 245 63.62 -21.91 41.70
CA HIS A 245 62.47 -21.73 42.58
C HIS A 245 62.81 -21.00 43.89
N ARG A 246 62.22 -19.82 44.12
CA ARG A 246 62.11 -19.26 45.48
C ARG A 246 60.90 -19.87 46.19
N ARG A 247 61.19 -20.58 47.28
CA ARG A 247 60.25 -21.35 48.12
C ARG A 247 59.04 -20.50 48.55
N ARG A 248 57.84 -21.03 48.32
CA ARG A 248 56.56 -20.47 48.77
C ARG A 248 56.51 -20.39 50.30
N ARG A 249 56.19 -19.21 50.85
CA ARG A 249 55.73 -19.09 52.25
C ARG A 249 54.27 -19.55 52.35
N PRO A 250 53.88 -20.29 53.40
CA PRO A 250 52.51 -20.78 53.55
C PRO A 250 51.56 -19.64 53.96
N ARG A 251 50.45 -19.46 53.22
CA ARG A 251 49.34 -18.57 53.62
C ARG A 251 48.49 -19.28 54.67
N ARG A 252 48.29 -18.60 55.82
CA ARG A 252 47.46 -19.04 56.94
C ARG A 252 46.00 -19.26 56.50
N ARG A 253 45.45 -20.40 56.91
CA ARG A 253 44.01 -20.72 56.87
C ARG A 253 43.23 -19.87 57.88
N GLY A 254 42.08 -19.38 57.46
CA GLY A 254 41.03 -18.80 58.32
C GLY A 254 40.06 -18.04 57.43
N ALA A 255 38.74 -18.20 57.49
CA ALA A 255 37.88 -19.10 58.22
C ALA A 255 36.62 -19.30 57.37
N ARG A 256 36.02 -20.49 57.42
CA ARG A 256 34.71 -20.77 56.83
C ARG A 256 33.64 -20.00 57.63
N ARG A 257 32.72 -19.34 56.93
CA ARG A 257 31.44 -18.90 57.52
C ARG A 257 30.36 -19.85 56.99
N ASP A 258 29.85 -20.70 57.87
CA ASP A 258 28.68 -21.53 57.62
C ASP A 258 27.41 -20.65 57.65
N PRO A 259 26.46 -20.83 56.71
CA PRO A 259 25.20 -20.13 56.69
C PRO A 259 24.11 -20.97 57.40
N THR A 260 24.11 -20.97 58.73
CA THR A 260 22.96 -21.42 59.54
C THR A 260 22.90 -20.62 60.83
N ALA A 261 22.24 -19.47 60.78
CA ALA A 261 21.73 -18.78 61.97
C ALA A 261 20.53 -17.90 61.56
N LEU A 262 19.48 -17.96 62.37
CA LEU A 262 18.29 -17.11 62.43
C LEU A 262 17.08 -17.51 61.56
N VAL A 263 16.43 -18.58 62.03
CA VAL A 263 14.96 -18.71 62.06
C VAL A 263 14.52 -18.50 63.52
N ARG A 264 13.56 -17.59 63.73
CA ARG A 264 12.70 -17.35 64.93
C ARG A 264 13.43 -16.78 66.18
N MET A 265 12.91 -15.79 66.91
CA MET A 265 11.58 -15.20 67.06
C MET A 265 11.67 -13.67 67.13
#